data_AF-A0A7S2JIT5-F1
#
_entry.id   AF-A0A7S2JIT5-F1
#
_cell.length_a   1.000
_cell.length_b   1.000
_cell.length_c   1.000
_cell.angle_alpha   90.00
_cell.angle_beta   90.00
_cell.angle_gamma   90.00
#
_symmetry.space_group_name_H-M   'P 1'
#
loop_
_entity.id
_entity.type
_entity.pdbx_description
1 polymer ?
#
loop_
_entity_poly.entity_id
_entity_poly.type
_entity_poly.pdbx_seq_one_letter_code
_entity_poly.pdbx_strand_id
1 'polypeptide(L)'
;EGYLEDENPSEAIKTAVEALQRFRDLGDSNAEHDTLRVIINSHRIESDLAFADSPVEAERIVEEEHSKFSAKGDKRGIAAMLLSRAECWCDRRRVKPSKLDEIENWTREALGTFRDIGDKKMIATALLELAHVQSLREQSAEVFDAASEAREFFKAIDDKKGDAPALHGGAYSS
;
A
#
# COMPACT_ATOMS: atom_id res chain seq x y z
N GLU A 1 -13.42 -24.79 17.37
CA GLU A 1 -13.94 -23.41 17.39
C GLU A 1 -12.72 -22.51 17.57
N GLY A 2 -11.98 -22.07 16.55
CA GLY A 2 -12.40 -21.46 15.30
C GLY A 2 -11.98 -19.98 15.33
N TYR A 3 -10.70 -19.71 15.61
CA TYR A 3 -10.12 -18.37 15.66
C TYR A 3 -10.05 -17.78 14.25
N LEU A 4 -11.17 -17.25 13.78
CA LEU A 4 -11.19 -16.12 12.87
C LEU A 4 -11.12 -14.90 13.79
N GLU A 5 -9.94 -14.33 13.99
CA GLU A 5 -9.88 -12.92 14.36
C GLU A 5 -10.56 -12.18 13.22
N ASP A 6 -11.77 -11.69 13.50
CA ASP A 6 -12.56 -10.86 12.61
C ASP A 6 -11.66 -9.75 12.05
N GLU A 7 -11.28 -9.82 10.77
CA GLU A 7 -11.01 -8.64 9.99
C GLU A 7 -12.30 -7.82 10.01
N ASN A 8 -12.43 -6.93 10.99
CA ASN A 8 -13.50 -5.95 11.05
C ASN A 8 -12.97 -4.67 10.40
N PRO A 9 -13.18 -4.47 9.08
CA PRO A 9 -12.59 -3.35 8.37
C PRO A 9 -13.12 -2.02 8.91
N SER A 10 -14.35 -2.01 9.45
CA SER A 10 -14.98 -0.83 10.03
C SER A 10 -14.25 -0.32 11.27
N GLU A 11 -13.79 -1.21 12.17
CA GLU A 11 -12.98 -0.80 13.34
C GLU A 11 -11.57 -0.33 12.93
N ALA A 12 -10.98 -0.98 11.92
CA ALA A 12 -9.70 -0.56 11.35
C ALA A 12 -9.81 0.85 10.73
N ILE A 13 -10.88 1.13 9.98
CA ILE A 13 -11.18 2.44 9.40
C ILE A 13 -11.30 3.50 10.49
N LYS A 14 -12.11 3.25 11.52
CA LYS A 14 -12.34 4.20 12.60
C LYS A 14 -11.02 4.59 13.29
N THR A 15 -10.23 3.60 13.66
CA THR A 15 -8.94 3.81 14.32
C THR A 15 -7.95 4.55 13.41
N ALA A 16 -7.90 4.18 12.13
CA ALA A 16 -7.02 4.80 11.16
C ALA A 16 -7.43 6.26 10.84
N VAL A 17 -8.73 6.60 10.82
CA VAL A 17 -9.21 7.98 10.65
C VAL A 17 -8.78 8.87 11.82
N GLU A 18 -8.88 8.38 13.05
CA GLU A 18 -8.38 9.12 14.23
C GLU A 18 -6.86 9.33 14.17
N ALA A 19 -6.10 8.30 13.76
CA ALA A 19 -4.66 8.40 13.58
C ALA A 19 -4.27 9.36 12.46
N LEU A 20 -5.00 9.35 11.33
CA LEU A 20 -4.79 10.23 10.20
C LEU A 20 -4.88 11.70 10.60
N GLN A 21 -5.89 12.06 11.40
CA GLN A 21 -6.02 13.43 11.88
C GLN A 21 -4.81 13.84 12.73
N ARG A 22 -4.36 12.97 13.64
CA ARG A 22 -3.17 13.24 14.46
C ARG A 22 -1.90 13.41 13.63
N PHE A 23 -1.69 12.56 12.62
CA PHE A 23 -0.52 12.69 11.75
C PHE A 23 -0.54 13.97 10.91
N ARG A 24 -1.72 14.38 10.45
CA ARG A 24 -1.92 15.68 9.79
C ARG A 24 -1.61 16.86 10.71
N ASP A 25 -2.09 16.81 11.95
CA ASP A 25 -1.83 17.86 12.95
C ASP A 25 -0.34 17.96 13.31
N LEU A 26 0.37 16.82 13.30
CA LEU A 26 1.81 16.75 13.53
C LEU A 26 2.66 17.07 12.29
N GLY A 27 2.06 17.14 11.11
CA GLY A 27 2.78 17.33 9.84
C GLY A 27 3.62 16.12 9.42
N ASP A 28 3.33 14.92 9.91
CA ASP A 28 4.01 13.69 9.51
C ASP A 28 3.43 13.15 8.19
N SER A 29 3.98 13.61 7.07
CA SER A 29 3.50 13.22 5.74
C SER A 29 3.67 11.72 5.47
N ASN A 30 4.71 11.08 5.99
CA ASN A 30 4.92 9.64 5.75
C ASN A 30 3.84 8.81 6.45
N ALA A 31 3.57 9.15 7.71
CA ALA A 31 2.51 8.50 8.47
C ALA A 31 1.11 8.83 7.92
N GLU A 32 0.88 10.05 7.40
CA GLU A 32 -0.35 10.41 6.69
C GLU A 32 -0.59 9.47 5.50
N HIS A 33 0.39 9.34 4.60
CA HIS A 33 0.29 8.47 3.43
C HIS A 33 0.07 7.00 3.79
N ASP A 34 0.87 6.47 4.72
CA ASP A 34 0.77 5.08 5.15
C ASP A 34 -0.60 4.80 5.78
N THR A 35 -1.13 5.75 6.56
CA THR A 35 -2.47 5.64 7.17
C THR A 35 -3.59 5.72 6.14
N LEU A 36 -3.49 6.61 5.15
CA LEU A 36 -4.45 6.68 4.04
C LEU A 36 -4.52 5.36 3.28
N ARG A 37 -3.37 4.73 3.00
CA ARG A 37 -3.34 3.41 2.34
C ARG A 37 -4.04 2.33 3.17
N VAL A 38 -3.94 2.38 4.50
CA VAL A 38 -4.68 1.46 5.38
C VAL A 38 -6.19 1.70 5.24
N ILE A 39 -6.65 2.96 5.32
CA ILE A 39 -8.08 3.30 5.19
C ILE A 39 -8.63 2.83 3.84
N ILE A 40 -7.91 3.13 2.75
CA ILE A 40 -8.31 2.75 1.38
C ILE A 40 -8.39 1.22 1.26
N ASN A 41 -7.39 0.49 1.75
CA ASN A 41 -7.41 -0.97 1.73
C ASN A 41 -8.51 -1.58 2.59
N SER A 42 -8.85 -0.97 3.73
CA SER A 42 -9.98 -1.41 4.55
C SER A 42 -11.32 -1.20 3.84
N HIS A 43 -11.54 -0.07 3.17
CA HIS A 43 -12.75 0.14 2.36
C HIS A 43 -12.81 -0.78 1.14
N ARG A 44 -11.67 -1.11 0.55
CA ARG A 44 -11.57 -2.17 -0.46
C ARG A 44 -12.10 -3.48 0.14
N ILE A 45 -11.50 -3.97 1.24
CA ILE A 45 -11.92 -5.22 1.90
C ILE A 45 -13.41 -5.20 2.29
N GLU A 46 -13.92 -4.08 2.82
CA GLU A 46 -15.36 -3.92 3.11
C GLU A 46 -16.23 -4.14 1.86
N SER A 47 -15.82 -3.55 0.73
CA SER A 47 -16.50 -3.73 -0.55
C SER A 47 -16.35 -5.16 -1.09
N ASP A 48 -15.21 -5.80 -0.88
CA ASP A 48 -14.92 -7.20 -1.23
C ASP A 48 -15.85 -8.16 -0.48
N LEU A 49 -16.04 -7.92 0.83
CA LEU A 49 -16.90 -8.70 1.73
C LEU A 49 -18.38 -8.47 1.45
N ALA A 50 -18.75 -7.25 1.05
CA ALA A 50 -20.11 -6.90 0.63
C ALA A 50 -20.45 -7.38 -0.80
N PHE A 51 -19.52 -8.02 -1.52
CA PHE A 51 -19.68 -8.39 -2.93
C PHE A 51 -20.08 -7.21 -3.83
N ALA A 52 -19.60 -6.00 -3.51
CA ALA A 52 -19.90 -4.81 -4.28
C ALA A 52 -19.10 -4.77 -5.59
N ASP A 53 -19.72 -4.27 -6.67
CA ASP A 53 -19.11 -4.18 -8.01
C ASP A 53 -17.88 -3.25 -8.08
N SER A 54 -17.75 -2.32 -7.12
CA SER A 54 -16.60 -1.39 -7.04
C SER A 54 -16.38 -0.89 -5.61
N PRO A 55 -15.13 -0.58 -5.23
CA PRO A 55 -14.82 -0.01 -3.92
C PRO A 55 -14.98 1.52 -3.91
N VAL A 56 -16.24 1.98 -4.01
CA VAL A 56 -16.62 3.40 -4.22
C VAL A 56 -15.94 4.35 -3.23
N GLU A 57 -15.95 4.01 -1.94
CA GLU A 57 -15.38 4.88 -0.91
C GLU A 57 -13.85 4.93 -0.97
N ALA A 58 -13.21 3.81 -1.28
CA ALA A 58 -11.78 3.72 -1.49
C ALA A 58 -11.34 4.62 -2.68
N GLU A 59 -12.10 4.59 -3.78
CA GLU A 59 -11.85 5.44 -4.95
C GLU A 59 -12.07 6.92 -4.67
N ARG A 60 -13.11 7.27 -3.91
CA ARG A 60 -13.37 8.66 -3.49
C ARG A 60 -12.17 9.22 -2.74
N ILE A 61 -11.66 8.48 -1.76
CA ILE A 61 -10.51 8.88 -0.94
C ILE A 61 -9.25 9.00 -1.81
N VAL A 62 -8.99 8.02 -2.69
CA VAL A 62 -7.86 8.07 -3.63
C VAL A 62 -7.90 9.34 -4.47
N GLU A 63 -9.03 9.70 -5.08
CA GLU A 63 -9.14 10.85 -5.98
C GLU A 63 -8.98 12.19 -5.23
N GLU A 64 -9.59 12.30 -4.04
CA GLU A 64 -9.48 13.49 -3.20
C GLU A 64 -8.06 13.73 -2.72
N GLU A 65 -7.40 12.69 -2.20
CA GLU A 65 -6.04 12.80 -1.66
C GLU A 65 -5.01 12.93 -2.78
N HIS A 66 -5.18 12.23 -3.91
CA HIS A 66 -4.33 12.41 -5.08
C HIS A 66 -4.36 13.87 -5.57
N SER A 67 -5.55 14.49 -5.62
CA SER A 67 -5.70 15.91 -6.00
C SER A 67 -4.99 16.85 -5.02
N LYS A 68 -5.11 16.59 -3.71
CA LYS A 68 -4.43 17.38 -2.66
C LYS A 68 -2.91 17.24 -2.74
N PHE A 69 -2.38 16.03 -2.90
CA PHE A 69 -0.95 15.78 -3.02
C PHE A 69 -0.39 16.36 -4.32
N SER A 70 -1.13 16.27 -5.41
CA SER A 70 -0.78 16.92 -6.69
C SER A 70 -0.65 18.44 -6.55
N ALA A 71 -1.61 19.09 -5.88
CA ALA A 71 -1.56 20.53 -5.64
C ALA A 71 -0.37 20.97 -4.77
N LYS A 72 0.10 20.08 -3.88
CA LYS A 72 1.27 20.31 -3.01
C LYS A 72 2.60 19.89 -3.65
N GLY A 73 2.58 19.18 -4.78
CA GLY A 73 3.76 18.56 -5.36
C GLY A 73 4.34 17.41 -4.53
N ASP A 74 3.51 16.76 -3.69
CA ASP A 74 3.93 15.64 -2.84
C ASP A 74 4.04 14.36 -3.65
N LYS A 75 5.24 14.10 -4.16
CA LYS A 75 5.53 12.93 -4.99
C LYS A 75 5.23 11.60 -4.27
N ARG A 76 5.56 11.50 -2.98
CA ARG A 76 5.34 10.25 -2.24
C ARG A 76 3.85 10.02 -2.03
N GLY A 77 3.09 11.06 -1.73
CA GLY A 77 1.64 11.00 -1.59
C GLY A 77 0.95 10.62 -2.89
N ILE A 78 1.35 11.22 -4.01
CA ILE A 78 0.85 10.87 -5.36
C ILE A 78 1.10 9.38 -5.64
N ALA A 79 2.32 8.89 -5.45
CA ALA A 79 2.67 7.50 -5.68
C ALA A 79 1.90 6.53 -4.75
N ALA A 80 1.69 6.91 -3.49
CA ALA A 80 0.89 6.13 -2.55
C ALA A 80 -0.57 5.99 -3.01
N MET A 81 -1.16 7.07 -3.54
CA MET A 81 -2.52 7.05 -4.07
C MET A 81 -2.63 6.24 -5.36
N LEU A 82 -1.65 6.36 -6.27
CA LEU A 82 -1.59 5.53 -7.48
C LEU A 82 -1.50 4.04 -7.17
N LEU A 83 -0.64 3.66 -6.22
CA LEU A 83 -0.52 2.26 -5.81
C LEU A 83 -1.82 1.75 -5.18
N SER A 84 -2.43 2.52 -4.27
CA SER A 84 -3.70 2.09 -3.67
C SER A 84 -4.88 2.09 -4.65
N ARG A 85 -4.85 2.94 -5.69
CA ARG A 85 -5.78 2.86 -6.82
C ARG A 85 -5.62 1.53 -7.57
N ALA A 86 -4.39 1.12 -7.83
CA ALA A 86 -4.12 -0.17 -8.47
C ALA A 86 -4.65 -1.34 -7.62
N GLU A 87 -4.32 -1.36 -6.32
CA GLU A 87 -4.79 -2.38 -5.36
C GLU A 87 -6.33 -2.49 -5.33
N CYS A 88 -7.06 -1.38 -5.38
CA CYS A 88 -8.53 -1.35 -5.44
C CYS A 88 -9.11 -2.05 -6.66
N TRP A 89 -8.43 -1.97 -7.81
CA TRP A 89 -8.93 -2.45 -9.08
C TRP A 89 -8.36 -3.81 -9.50
N CYS A 90 -7.43 -4.39 -8.72
CA CYS A 90 -6.73 -5.63 -9.04
C CYS A 90 -7.46 -6.91 -8.55
N ASP A 91 -8.72 -6.81 -8.10
CA ASP A 91 -9.51 -7.99 -7.73
C ASP A 91 -10.01 -8.75 -8.97
N ARG A 92 -9.64 -10.05 -9.08
CA ARG A 92 -10.07 -10.98 -10.14
C ARG A 92 -11.59 -10.97 -10.41
N ARG A 93 -12.42 -10.69 -9.40
CA ARG A 93 -13.88 -10.64 -9.54
C ARG A 93 -14.37 -9.43 -10.33
N ARG A 94 -13.62 -8.32 -10.33
CA ARG A 94 -14.04 -7.01 -10.85
C ARG A 94 -13.19 -6.51 -12.00
N VAL A 95 -11.93 -6.95 -12.07
CA VAL A 95 -10.99 -6.47 -13.06
C VAL A 95 -11.37 -6.94 -14.46
N LYS A 96 -11.68 -5.99 -15.33
CA LYS A 96 -11.85 -6.26 -16.77
C LYS A 96 -10.47 -6.29 -17.41
N PRO A 97 -10.22 -7.13 -18.44
CA PRO A 97 -8.95 -7.12 -19.16
C PRO A 97 -8.54 -5.72 -19.66
N SER A 98 -9.51 -4.91 -20.11
CA SER A 98 -9.27 -3.53 -20.56
C SER A 98 -8.79 -2.58 -19.46
N LYS A 99 -8.98 -2.92 -18.18
CA LYS A 99 -8.55 -2.11 -17.03
C LYS A 99 -7.14 -2.45 -16.57
N LEU A 100 -6.63 -3.64 -16.93
CA LEU A 100 -5.30 -4.09 -16.53
C LEU A 100 -4.18 -3.18 -17.05
N ASP A 101 -4.36 -2.53 -18.22
CA ASP A 101 -3.37 -1.59 -18.75
C ASP A 101 -3.26 -0.33 -17.88
N GLU A 102 -4.40 0.18 -17.39
CA GLU A 102 -4.42 1.31 -16.47
C GLU A 102 -3.80 0.96 -15.12
N ILE A 103 -4.14 -0.21 -14.56
CA ILE A 103 -3.62 -0.69 -13.27
C ILE A 103 -2.10 -0.89 -13.34
N GLU A 104 -1.60 -1.50 -14.42
CA GLU A 104 -0.17 -1.67 -14.65
C GLU A 104 0.55 -0.33 -14.77
N ASN A 105 -0.05 0.64 -15.47
CA ASN A 105 0.52 1.98 -15.59
C ASN A 105 0.59 2.69 -14.23
N TRP A 106 -0.49 2.70 -13.45
CA TRP A 106 -0.50 3.27 -12.09
C TRP A 106 0.55 2.62 -11.19
N THR A 107 0.67 1.29 -11.25
CA THR A 107 1.64 0.52 -10.46
C THR A 107 3.08 0.88 -10.85
N ARG A 108 3.36 0.96 -12.15
CA ARG A 108 4.70 1.34 -12.65
C ARG A 108 5.07 2.78 -12.33
N GLU A 109 4.13 3.70 -12.43
CA GLU A 109 4.35 5.11 -12.10
C GLU A 109 4.64 5.29 -10.60
N ALA A 110 3.89 4.59 -9.74
CA ALA A 110 4.15 4.54 -8.32
C ALA A 110 5.54 3.93 -8.02
N LEU A 111 5.85 2.78 -8.62
CA LEU A 111 7.15 2.11 -8.48
C LEU A 111 8.32 3.01 -8.90
N GLY A 112 8.21 3.69 -10.04
CA GLY A 112 9.22 4.64 -10.51
C GLY A 112 9.45 5.76 -9.50
N THR A 113 8.37 6.35 -9.00
CA THR A 113 8.45 7.40 -7.98
C THR A 113 9.08 6.90 -6.68
N PHE A 114 8.72 5.70 -6.21
CA PHE A 114 9.32 5.12 -5.00
C PHE A 114 10.81 4.79 -5.18
N ARG A 115 11.23 4.37 -6.37
CA ARG A 115 12.65 4.20 -6.72
C ARG A 115 13.39 5.54 -6.70
N ASP A 116 12.83 6.58 -7.30
CA ASP A 116 13.44 7.92 -7.35
C ASP A 116 13.68 8.52 -5.96
N ILE A 117 12.74 8.30 -5.02
CA ILE A 117 12.86 8.80 -3.65
C ILE A 117 13.55 7.81 -2.69
N GLY A 118 13.87 6.60 -3.15
CA GLY A 118 14.54 5.57 -2.36
C GLY A 118 13.68 4.89 -1.27
N ASP A 119 12.35 4.90 -1.40
CA ASP A 119 11.44 4.27 -0.44
C ASP A 119 11.39 2.74 -0.64
N LYS A 120 12.36 2.05 -0.03
CA LYS A 120 12.52 0.58 -0.15
C LYS A 120 11.27 -0.21 0.23
N LYS A 121 10.52 0.22 1.25
CA LYS A 121 9.30 -0.45 1.71
C LYS A 121 8.23 -0.37 0.62
N MET A 122 8.07 0.80 0.02
CA MET A 122 7.07 1.03 -1.01
C MET A 122 7.49 0.46 -2.37
N ILE A 123 8.78 0.41 -2.69
CA ILE A 123 9.30 -0.32 -3.85
C ILE A 123 8.88 -1.80 -3.77
N ALA A 124 9.14 -2.46 -2.63
CA ALA A 124 8.77 -3.86 -2.45
C ALA A 124 7.26 -4.09 -2.58
N THR A 125 6.46 -3.20 -1.99
CA THR A 125 4.99 -3.26 -2.09
C THR A 125 4.52 -3.11 -3.54
N ALA A 126 5.04 -2.12 -4.28
CA ALA A 126 4.64 -1.90 -5.67
C ALA A 126 5.09 -3.03 -6.61
N LEU A 127 6.23 -3.67 -6.33
CA LEU A 127 6.68 -4.86 -7.07
C LEU A 127 5.77 -6.08 -6.83
N LEU A 128 5.28 -6.28 -5.60
CA LEU A 128 4.29 -7.32 -5.32
C LEU A 128 2.97 -7.07 -6.08
N GLU A 129 2.52 -5.82 -6.11
CA GLU A 129 1.31 -5.47 -6.87
C GLU A 129 1.54 -5.66 -8.38
N LEU A 130 2.72 -5.32 -8.90
CA LEU A 130 3.05 -5.57 -10.30
C LEU A 130 3.06 -7.06 -10.64
N ALA A 131 3.62 -7.89 -9.76
CA ALA A 131 3.59 -9.35 -9.90
C ALA A 131 2.14 -9.86 -9.86
N HIS A 132 1.27 -9.28 -9.02
CA HIS A 132 -0.14 -9.61 -9.00
C HIS A 132 -0.82 -9.28 -10.35
N VAL A 133 -0.62 -8.06 -10.88
CA VAL A 133 -1.14 -7.65 -12.19
C VAL A 133 -0.66 -8.57 -13.31
N GLN A 134 0.62 -8.96 -13.31
CA GLN A 134 1.18 -9.88 -14.31
C GLN A 134 0.61 -11.29 -14.19
N SER A 135 0.32 -11.74 -12.96
CA SER A 135 -0.37 -13.03 -12.73
C SER A 135 -1.80 -13.02 -13.28
N LEU A 136 -2.50 -11.88 -13.24
CA LEU A 136 -3.80 -11.72 -13.89
C LEU A 136 -3.71 -11.77 -15.43
N ARG A 137 -2.54 -11.44 -16.00
CA ARG A 137 -2.24 -11.53 -17.43
C ARG A 137 -1.64 -12.87 -17.87
N GLU A 138 -1.48 -13.83 -16.94
CA GLU A 138 -0.81 -15.11 -17.19
C GLU A 138 0.67 -14.97 -17.65
N GLN A 139 1.30 -13.83 -17.34
CA GLN A 139 2.68 -13.49 -17.69
C GLN A 139 3.67 -14.04 -16.64
N SER A 140 3.85 -15.36 -16.66
CA SER A 140 4.52 -16.09 -15.56
C SER A 140 6.00 -15.75 -15.37
N ALA A 141 6.72 -15.34 -16.41
CA ALA A 141 8.13 -14.97 -16.30
C ALA A 141 8.28 -13.64 -15.56
N GLU A 142 7.46 -12.66 -15.93
CA GLU A 142 7.46 -11.33 -15.36
C GLU A 142 7.04 -11.33 -13.88
N VAL A 143 6.09 -12.20 -13.51
CA VAL A 143 5.71 -12.46 -12.11
C VAL A 143 6.92 -12.86 -11.27
N PHE A 144 7.73 -13.80 -11.78
CA PHE A 144 8.89 -14.31 -11.06
C PHE A 144 9.94 -13.20 -10.85
N ASP A 145 10.21 -12.41 -11.88
CA ASP A 145 11.17 -11.32 -11.81
C ASP A 145 10.73 -10.26 -10.78
N ALA A 146 9.48 -9.80 -10.85
CA ALA A 146 8.94 -8.81 -9.93
C ALA A 146 8.90 -9.31 -8.48
N ALA A 147 8.48 -10.56 -8.26
CA ALA A 147 8.44 -11.17 -6.93
C ALA A 147 9.85 -11.41 -6.35
N SER A 148 10.81 -11.79 -7.20
CA SER A 148 12.21 -11.97 -6.78
C SER A 148 12.82 -10.63 -6.36
N GLU A 149 12.61 -9.57 -7.15
CA GLU A 149 13.09 -8.22 -6.81
C GLU A 149 12.45 -7.72 -5.50
N ALA A 150 11.13 -7.90 -5.31
CA ALA A 150 10.44 -7.52 -4.08
C ALA A 150 11.06 -8.21 -2.85
N ARG A 151 11.38 -9.49 -2.97
CA ARG A 151 12.01 -10.29 -1.90
C ARG A 151 13.37 -9.74 -1.49
N GLU A 152 14.19 -9.28 -2.44
CA GLU A 152 15.48 -8.67 -2.15
C GLU A 152 15.34 -7.39 -1.32
N PHE A 153 14.35 -6.54 -1.65
CA PHE A 153 14.06 -5.34 -0.86
C PHE A 153 13.57 -5.69 0.56
N PHE A 154 12.66 -6.65 0.70
CA PHE A 154 12.21 -7.08 2.04
C PHE A 154 13.34 -7.64 2.87
N LYS A 155 14.22 -8.48 2.29
CA LYS A 155 15.39 -9.00 2.99
C LYS A 155 16.32 -7.87 3.45
N ALA A 156 16.61 -6.91 2.58
CA ALA A 156 17.45 -5.76 2.92
C ALA A 156 16.83 -4.85 4.00
N ILE A 157 15.51 -4.82 4.13
CA ILE A 157 14.82 -4.10 5.22
C ILE A 157 14.92 -4.88 6.53
N ASP A 158 14.74 -6.21 6.48
CA ASP A 158 14.79 -7.07 7.67
C ASP A 158 16.20 -7.18 8.25
N ASP A 159 17.21 -7.35 7.40
CA ASP A 159 18.63 -7.34 7.79
C ASP A 159 18.97 -6.04 8.56
N LYS A 160 18.45 -4.89 8.10
CA LYS A 160 18.64 -3.60 8.78
C LYS A 160 17.91 -3.47 10.11
N LYS A 161 16.76 -4.14 10.28
CA LYS A 161 16.07 -4.20 11.58
C LYS A 161 16.83 -5.11 12.55
N GLY A 162 17.41 -6.19 12.05
CA GLY A 162 18.29 -7.09 12.80
C GLY A 162 19.60 -6.43 13.26
N ASP A 163 20.10 -5.45 12.50
CA ASP A 163 21.30 -4.66 12.82
C ASP A 163 21.04 -3.47 13.75
N ALA A 164 19.81 -3.25 14.23
CA ALA A 164 19.54 -2.22 15.23
C ALA A 164 20.40 -2.51 16.47
N PRO A 165 21.38 -1.64 16.85
CA PRO A 165 22.19 -1.88 18.03
C PRO A 165 21.24 -1.99 19.21
N ALA A 166 21.33 -3.10 19.94
CA ALA A 166 20.56 -3.34 21.15
C ALA A 166 20.93 -2.30 22.23
N LEU A 167 20.42 -1.07 22.11
CA LEU A 167 20.50 -0.02 23.11
C LEU A 167 19.45 -0.22 24.22
N HIS A 168 19.26 -1.47 24.64
CA HIS A 168 18.42 -1.86 25.79
C HIS A 168 19.12 -2.92 26.64
N GLY A 169 20.42 -2.75 26.88
CA GLY A 169 21.16 -3.51 27.87
C GLY A 169 22.24 -2.65 28.50
N GLY A 170 21.99 -2.08 29.69
CA GLY A 170 23.05 -1.44 30.47
C GLY A 170 22.67 -0.23 31.32
N ALA A 171 21.48 -0.19 31.94
CA ALA A 171 21.28 0.63 33.13
C ALA A 171 20.53 -0.19 34.16
N TYR A 172 21.13 -0.31 35.35
CA TYR A 172 20.76 -1.15 36.51
C TYR A 172 21.32 -2.58 36.53
N SER A 173 22.55 -2.71 37.03
CA SER A 173 22.80 -3.50 38.25
C SER A 173 24.21 -3.24 38.77
N SER A 174 24.25 -2.69 40.00
CA SER A 174 25.33 -2.72 41.01
C SER A 174 26.66 -2.03 40.71
#